data_AF-A0A349SRS6-F1
#
_entry.id   AF-A0A349SRS6-F1
#
_cell.length_a   1.000
_cell.length_b   1.000
_cell.length_c   1.000
_cell.angle_alpha   90.00
_cell.angle_beta   90.00
_cell.angle_gamma   90.00
#
_symmetry.space_group_name_H-M   'P 1'
#
loop_
_entity.id
_entity.type
_entity.pdbx_description
1 polymer ?
#
loop_
_entity_poly.entity_id
_entity_poly.type
_entity_poly.pdbx_seq_one_letter_code
_entity_poly.pdbx_strand_id
1 'polypeptide(L)'
;MTTNTPCNENTYAKRLAHLGEKRDVIASEDIYNEQGALILKKGSRINRKMSDRIVQFKLIKPIEACVNIDNAVSPQELYRDLSKQLKKLPETSQIHAALQLEKPFKQHSLEIAKYPVLRQKLTVMREQMPALYRQTLCVTWLSLAIAQQMKLSEQHIDDCFLAALAHDLGMMHIDPNVLNKKSSLDPAEWRQIQAHVVIAQKVLEAIPNLSNRVPRIVLEHHERCDGTGYPLGKFDQHLTQESQIIALSDSVFTVFAKLIADQKQGLRDLLPFIQVNSESHFYNTYTALVRILKKASLDEKCHIHDQNIELEVRRLENKNSTLSYLLSGLEQVVSEINQDTQHKSLQSSRAILTQVLRTVRGSGILDEGYLRWLQQVKQEKLSFAYRETADVILMLDEIEWQLKRTIKILNSFLDEGPESESALKNHIKTNLPQAKLQETAIQEYAIN
;
A
#
# COMPACT_ATOMS: atom_id res chain seq x y z
N MET A 1 -13.17 -26.89 17.32
CA MET A 1 -13.23 -25.72 18.23
C MET A 1 -11.83 -25.15 18.31
N THR A 2 -11.49 -24.23 17.42
CA THR A 2 -10.20 -23.54 17.36
C THR A 2 -10.45 -22.06 17.58
N THR A 3 -10.21 -21.60 18.80
CA THR A 3 -10.24 -20.18 19.18
C THR A 3 -8.97 -19.50 18.67
N ASN A 4 -8.85 -19.31 17.37
CA ASN A 4 -7.88 -18.39 16.79
C ASN A 4 -8.61 -17.06 16.55
N THR A 5 -8.73 -16.24 17.59
CA THR A 5 -9.12 -14.85 17.44
C THR A 5 -7.88 -14.11 16.91
N PRO A 6 -7.82 -13.68 15.63
CA PRO A 6 -6.61 -13.10 15.04
C PRO A 6 -6.29 -11.69 15.56
N CYS A 7 -7.15 -11.16 16.44
CA CYS A 7 -7.06 -9.82 17.01
C CYS A 7 -6.86 -9.94 18.52
N ASN A 8 -5.77 -9.36 19.00
CA ASN A 8 -5.66 -9.04 20.42
C ASN A 8 -6.44 -7.73 20.61
N GLU A 9 -7.74 -7.80 20.96
CA GLU A 9 -8.58 -6.63 21.30
C GLU A 9 -7.87 -5.67 22.28
N ASN A 10 -6.92 -6.22 23.03
CA ASN A 10 -6.07 -5.56 23.99
C ASN A 10 -5.03 -4.58 23.42
N THR A 11 -4.65 -4.66 22.14
CA THR A 11 -3.57 -3.83 21.59
C THR A 11 -3.97 -2.35 21.56
N TYR A 12 -5.17 -2.04 21.07
CA TYR A 12 -5.64 -0.65 21.03
C TYR A 12 -5.86 -0.06 22.42
N ALA A 13 -6.40 -0.85 23.36
CA ALA A 13 -6.54 -0.45 24.76
C ALA A 13 -5.19 -0.08 25.38
N LYS A 14 -4.14 -0.87 25.14
CA LYS A 14 -2.76 -0.57 25.59
C LYS A 14 -2.23 0.74 24.99
N ARG A 15 -2.50 1.02 23.71
CA ARG A 15 -2.11 2.29 23.07
C ARG A 15 -2.83 3.49 23.68
N LEU A 16 -4.14 3.36 23.97
CA LEU A 16 -4.89 4.39 24.68
C LEU A 16 -4.32 4.63 26.09
N ALA A 17 -3.95 3.57 26.80
CA ALA A 17 -3.30 3.66 28.10
C ALA A 17 -1.99 4.43 28.04
N HIS A 18 -1.13 4.11 27.07
CA HIS A 18 0.15 4.79 26.91
C HIS A 18 -0.05 6.27 26.54
N LEU A 19 -1.07 6.57 25.74
CA LEU A 19 -1.45 7.94 25.46
C LEU A 19 -1.96 8.67 26.71
N GLY A 20 -2.74 7.99 27.55
CA GLY A 20 -3.28 8.49 28.81
C GLY A 20 -2.26 8.87 29.88
N GLU A 21 -1.01 8.42 29.74
CA GLU A 21 0.10 8.87 30.59
C GLU A 21 0.56 10.30 30.27
N LYS A 22 0.26 10.80 29.06
CA LYS A 22 0.70 12.12 28.56
C LYS A 22 -0.45 13.08 28.25
N ARG A 23 -1.65 12.54 28.01
CA ARG A 23 -2.86 13.28 27.63
C ARG A 23 -4.05 12.81 28.43
N ASP A 24 -5.05 13.66 28.53
CA ASP A 24 -6.31 13.32 29.18
C ASP A 24 -7.15 12.45 28.26
N VAL A 25 -7.07 11.14 28.50
CA VAL A 25 -7.94 10.12 27.92
C VAL A 25 -8.96 9.75 29.00
N ILE A 26 -10.24 10.04 28.78
CA ILE A 26 -11.29 9.94 29.80
C ILE A 26 -12.42 9.04 29.30
N ALA A 27 -12.98 8.22 30.18
CA ALA A 27 -14.18 7.44 29.90
C ALA A 27 -15.39 8.36 29.67
N SER A 28 -15.98 8.32 28.47
CA SER A 28 -17.15 9.13 28.09
C SER A 28 -18.46 8.59 28.69
N GLU A 29 -18.48 7.30 29.01
CA GLU A 29 -19.59 6.58 29.65
C GLU A 29 -19.06 5.51 30.64
N ASP A 30 -19.96 4.88 31.39
CA ASP A 30 -19.63 3.74 32.22
C ASP A 30 -19.29 2.53 31.33
N ILE A 31 -18.16 1.88 31.62
CA ILE A 31 -17.63 0.75 30.85
C ILE A 31 -17.94 -0.55 31.59
N TYR A 32 -18.63 -1.47 30.92
CA TYR A 32 -19.05 -2.76 31.46
C TYR A 32 -18.43 -3.92 30.67
N ASN A 33 -18.20 -5.04 31.35
CA ASN A 33 -17.89 -6.31 30.68
C ASN A 33 -19.16 -7.02 30.18
N GLU A 34 -19.00 -8.05 29.35
CA GLU A 34 -20.13 -8.83 28.82
C GLU A 34 -21.02 -9.47 29.89
N GLN A 35 -20.50 -9.68 31.12
CA GLN A 35 -21.26 -10.17 32.26
C GLN A 35 -22.05 -9.06 33.00
N GLY A 36 -22.00 -7.82 32.52
CA GLY A 36 -22.71 -6.67 33.10
C GLY A 36 -22.01 -6.02 34.30
N ALA A 37 -20.78 -6.44 34.63
CA ALA A 37 -20.02 -5.85 35.73
C ALA A 37 -19.34 -4.54 35.30
N LEU A 38 -19.45 -3.51 36.14
CA LEU A 38 -18.81 -2.21 35.93
C LEU A 38 -17.28 -2.34 36.05
N ILE A 39 -16.58 -2.10 34.95
CA ILE A 39 -15.12 -2.09 34.89
C ILE A 39 -14.58 -0.71 35.20
N LEU A 40 -15.21 0.33 34.64
CA LEU A 40 -14.75 1.70 34.79
C LEU A 40 -15.92 2.70 34.79
N LYS A 41 -15.88 3.67 35.71
CA LYS A 41 -16.89 4.74 35.78
C LYS A 41 -16.61 5.84 34.74
N LYS A 42 -17.68 6.44 34.22
CA LYS A 42 -17.64 7.68 33.43
C LYS A 42 -16.81 8.75 34.15
N GLY A 43 -16.01 9.49 33.39
CA GLY A 43 -15.13 10.53 33.90
C GLY A 43 -13.79 10.02 34.44
N SER A 44 -13.60 8.70 34.54
CA SER A 44 -12.32 8.12 34.94
C SER A 44 -11.27 8.31 33.84
N ARG A 45 -10.04 8.70 34.21
CA ARG A 45 -8.89 8.71 33.30
C ARG A 45 -8.48 7.29 32.91
N ILE A 46 -7.95 7.09 31.71
CA ILE A 46 -7.44 5.80 31.27
C ILE A 46 -5.92 5.82 31.30
N ASN A 47 -5.34 5.27 32.36
CA ASN A 47 -3.89 5.09 32.51
C ASN A 47 -3.51 3.62 32.34
N ARG A 48 -2.21 3.30 32.45
CA ARG A 48 -1.70 1.93 32.32
C ARG A 48 -2.40 0.93 33.24
N LYS A 49 -2.54 1.26 34.53
CA LYS A 49 -3.20 0.38 35.52
C LYS A 49 -4.65 0.07 35.14
N MET A 50 -5.35 1.05 34.58
CA MET A 50 -6.76 0.91 34.21
C MET A 50 -6.90 0.14 32.90
N SER A 51 -6.00 0.35 31.93
CA SER A 51 -5.95 -0.48 30.74
C SER A 51 -5.61 -1.93 31.07
N ASP A 52 -4.67 -2.21 31.98
CA ASP A 52 -4.32 -3.57 32.40
C ASP A 52 -5.52 -4.31 33.01
N ARG A 53 -6.47 -3.56 33.60
CA ARG A 53 -7.76 -4.10 34.05
C ARG A 53 -8.74 -4.29 32.90
N ILE A 54 -8.85 -3.33 31.98
CA ILE A 54 -9.79 -3.40 30.85
C ILE A 54 -9.47 -4.59 29.93
N VAL A 55 -8.18 -4.83 29.64
CA VAL A 55 -7.73 -5.92 28.75
C VAL A 55 -7.98 -7.33 29.29
N GLN A 56 -8.38 -7.46 30.57
CA GLN A 56 -8.72 -8.74 31.18
C GLN A 56 -10.17 -9.15 30.90
N PHE A 57 -11.00 -8.23 30.40
CA PHE A 57 -12.42 -8.47 30.20
C PHE A 57 -12.84 -8.14 28.78
N LYS A 58 -13.72 -8.97 28.22
CA LYS A 58 -14.43 -8.61 27.00
C LYS A 58 -15.52 -7.60 27.35
N LEU A 59 -15.52 -6.46 26.66
CA LEU A 59 -16.41 -5.33 26.93
C LEU A 59 -17.71 -5.44 26.13
N ILE A 60 -18.81 -4.90 26.68
CA ILE A 60 -20.09 -4.81 25.94
C ILE A 60 -19.94 -3.93 24.69
N LYS A 61 -19.23 -2.80 24.85
CA LYS A 61 -18.87 -1.89 23.76
C LYS A 61 -17.36 -1.85 23.60
N PRO A 62 -16.83 -1.79 22.36
CA PRO A 62 -15.41 -1.57 22.13
C PRO A 62 -14.90 -0.34 22.88
N ILE A 63 -13.70 -0.41 23.44
CA ILE A 63 -13.14 0.68 24.27
C ILE A 63 -13.10 2.01 23.52
N GLU A 64 -12.85 2.00 22.22
CA GLU A 64 -12.85 3.20 21.38
C GLU A 64 -14.16 3.98 21.38
N ALA A 65 -15.31 3.32 21.60
CA ALA A 65 -16.61 3.98 21.65
C ALA A 65 -16.89 4.62 23.02
N CYS A 66 -16.16 4.21 24.05
CA CYS A 66 -16.39 4.59 25.44
C CYS A 66 -15.40 5.62 25.97
N VAL A 67 -14.57 6.21 25.11
CA VAL A 67 -13.48 7.12 25.52
C VAL A 67 -13.53 8.41 24.73
N ASN A 68 -13.01 9.47 25.35
CA ASN A 68 -12.75 10.73 24.70
C ASN A 68 -11.29 11.13 24.95
N ILE A 69 -10.67 11.79 23.97
CA ILE A 69 -9.32 12.34 24.08
C ILE A 69 -9.45 13.86 24.02
N ASP A 70 -9.04 14.54 25.09
CA ASP A 70 -8.99 15.99 25.09
C ASP A 70 -7.98 16.51 24.06
N ASN A 71 -8.35 17.57 23.35
CA ASN A 71 -7.56 18.16 22.27
C ASN A 71 -7.13 17.14 21.20
N ALA A 72 -8.06 16.26 20.81
CA ALA A 72 -7.89 15.40 19.65
C ALA A 72 -7.60 16.22 18.39
N VAL A 73 -6.82 15.63 17.47
CA VAL A 73 -6.36 16.25 16.22
C VAL A 73 -7.47 17.07 15.57
N SER A 74 -7.18 18.35 15.36
CA SER A 74 -8.10 19.28 14.69
C SER A 74 -7.84 19.34 13.18
N PRO A 75 -8.80 19.84 12.37
CA PRO A 75 -8.57 20.10 10.95
C PRO A 75 -7.34 20.99 10.68
N GLN A 76 -7.11 21.99 11.52
CA GLN A 76 -5.97 22.88 11.41
C GLN A 76 -4.65 22.17 11.71
N GLU A 77 -4.63 21.30 12.72
CA GLU A 77 -3.45 20.50 13.04
C GLU A 77 -3.13 19.49 11.93
N LEU A 78 -4.15 18.88 11.34
CA LEU A 78 -4.01 17.95 10.21
C LEU A 78 -3.27 18.62 9.04
N TYR A 79 -3.72 19.80 8.61
CA TYR A 79 -3.06 20.55 7.55
C TYR A 79 -1.66 21.04 7.96
N ARG A 80 -1.48 21.51 9.20
CA ARG A 80 -0.17 21.93 9.70
C ARG A 80 0.84 20.79 9.61
N ASP A 81 0.44 19.60 10.02
CA ASP A 81 1.31 18.43 10.08
C ASP A 81 1.61 17.90 8.66
N LEU A 82 0.64 17.94 7.73
CA LEU A 82 0.87 17.70 6.30
C LEU A 82 1.85 18.72 5.71
N SER A 83 1.62 20.02 5.93
CA SER A 83 2.46 21.10 5.39
C SER A 83 3.92 20.94 5.82
N LYS A 84 4.17 20.47 7.05
CA LYS A 84 5.52 20.11 7.52
C LYS A 84 6.13 18.95 6.72
N GLN A 85 5.35 17.96 6.28
CA GLN A 85 5.86 16.88 5.43
C GLN A 85 6.18 17.37 4.02
N LEU A 86 5.27 18.12 3.40
CA LEU A 86 5.44 18.63 2.03
C LEU A 86 6.67 19.56 1.89
N LYS A 87 7.03 20.28 2.95
CA LYS A 87 8.23 21.14 2.96
C LYS A 87 9.55 20.37 2.94
N LYS A 88 9.55 19.06 3.20
CA LYS A 88 10.76 18.23 3.18
C LYS A 88 11.26 17.95 1.76
N LEU A 89 10.37 18.05 0.77
CA LEU A 89 10.67 17.74 -0.63
C LEU A 89 10.16 18.87 -1.55
N PRO A 90 11.05 19.61 -2.23
CA PRO A 90 10.67 20.73 -3.08
C PRO A 90 9.58 20.40 -4.10
N GLU A 91 9.65 19.23 -4.73
CA GLU A 91 8.71 18.76 -5.75
C GLU A 91 7.29 18.63 -5.19
N THR A 92 7.14 18.12 -3.96
CA THR A 92 5.83 18.00 -3.33
C THR A 92 5.21 19.36 -2.99
N SER A 93 6.05 20.35 -2.61
CA SER A 93 5.61 21.73 -2.42
C SER A 93 5.20 22.41 -3.73
N GLN A 94 5.94 22.17 -4.82
CA GLN A 94 5.59 22.67 -6.16
C GLN A 94 4.26 22.09 -6.65
N ILE A 95 4.07 20.76 -6.54
CA ILE A 95 2.81 20.09 -6.89
C ILE A 95 1.66 20.68 -6.07
N HIS A 96 1.83 20.80 -4.75
CA HIS A 96 0.81 21.33 -3.86
C HIS A 96 0.36 22.74 -4.24
N ALA A 97 1.32 23.62 -4.57
CA ALA A 97 1.04 24.98 -5.01
C ALA A 97 0.39 25.03 -6.40
N ALA A 98 0.95 24.29 -7.38
CA ALA A 98 0.47 24.28 -8.77
C ALA A 98 -0.96 23.75 -8.90
N LEU A 99 -1.35 22.82 -8.02
CA LEU A 99 -2.70 22.26 -7.95
C LEU A 99 -3.63 23.00 -6.98
N GLN A 100 -3.14 24.04 -6.30
CA GLN A 100 -3.90 24.83 -5.32
C GLN A 100 -4.54 23.97 -4.21
N LEU A 101 -3.83 22.92 -3.76
CA LEU A 101 -4.38 21.90 -2.86
C LEU A 101 -4.59 22.36 -1.42
N GLU A 102 -4.03 23.52 -1.02
CA GLU A 102 -4.17 24.04 0.34
C GLU A 102 -5.65 24.23 0.73
N LYS A 103 -6.41 24.92 -0.12
CA LYS A 103 -7.82 25.25 0.17
C LYS A 103 -8.69 23.98 0.20
N PRO A 104 -8.67 23.10 -0.82
CA PRO A 104 -9.41 21.85 -0.79
C PRO A 104 -9.04 20.96 0.40
N PHE A 105 -7.74 20.79 0.69
CA PHE A 105 -7.32 19.94 1.81
C PHE A 105 -7.86 20.48 3.13
N LYS A 106 -7.77 21.79 3.38
CA LYS A 106 -8.36 22.43 4.57
C LYS A 106 -9.87 22.27 4.63
N GLN A 107 -10.57 22.39 3.50
CA GLN A 107 -12.02 22.26 3.41
C GLN A 107 -12.46 20.84 3.77
N HIS A 108 -11.93 19.82 3.09
CA HIS A 108 -12.27 18.41 3.38
C HIS A 108 -11.80 17.96 4.78
N SER A 109 -10.73 18.58 5.31
CA SER A 109 -10.32 18.35 6.70
C SER A 109 -11.40 18.72 7.73
N LEU A 110 -12.36 19.61 7.39
CA LEU A 110 -13.46 19.94 8.30
C LEU A 110 -14.40 18.76 8.54
N GLU A 111 -14.49 17.82 7.61
CA GLU A 111 -15.36 16.63 7.73
C GLU A 111 -15.02 15.78 8.94
N ILE A 112 -13.74 15.71 9.34
CA ILE A 112 -13.32 14.94 10.52
C ILE A 112 -13.95 15.47 11.81
N ALA A 113 -14.36 16.74 11.86
CA ALA A 113 -15.00 17.34 13.04
C ALA A 113 -16.35 16.66 13.36
N LYS A 114 -17.01 16.08 12.35
CA LYS A 114 -18.28 15.34 12.49
C LYS A 114 -18.08 13.97 13.14
N TYR A 115 -16.85 13.44 13.16
CA TYR A 115 -16.55 12.06 13.56
C TYR A 115 -15.53 12.02 14.71
N PRO A 116 -15.96 12.17 15.98
CA PRO A 116 -15.07 12.16 17.15
C PRO A 116 -14.20 10.90 17.23
N VAL A 117 -14.74 9.73 16.91
CA VAL A 117 -13.99 8.45 16.93
C VAL A 117 -12.85 8.45 15.89
N LEU A 118 -13.07 9.01 14.69
CA LEU A 118 -12.03 9.15 13.68
C LEU A 118 -10.91 10.08 14.18
N ARG A 119 -11.26 11.24 14.76
CA ARG A 119 -10.29 12.17 15.36
C ARG A 119 -9.50 11.54 16.49
N GLN A 120 -10.16 10.76 17.34
CA GLN A 120 -9.51 10.00 18.41
C GLN A 120 -8.48 9.02 17.84
N LYS A 121 -8.87 8.20 16.85
CA LYS A 121 -8.00 7.21 16.20
C LYS A 121 -6.80 7.88 15.51
N LEU A 122 -7.01 9.00 14.80
CA LEU A 122 -5.93 9.81 14.23
C LEU A 122 -4.99 10.39 15.30
N THR A 123 -5.52 10.77 16.46
CA THR A 123 -4.70 11.27 17.59
C THR A 123 -3.82 10.17 18.17
N VAL A 124 -4.39 8.97 18.36
CA VAL A 124 -3.61 7.81 18.81
C VAL A 124 -2.52 7.48 17.79
N MET A 125 -2.84 7.44 16.49
CA MET A 125 -1.88 7.17 15.43
C MET A 125 -0.75 8.22 15.40
N ARG A 126 -1.09 9.51 15.48
CA ARG A 126 -0.12 10.63 15.49
C ARG A 126 0.94 10.50 16.59
N GLU A 127 0.53 10.10 17.78
CA GLU A 127 1.40 10.05 18.97
C GLU A 127 2.11 8.70 19.15
N GLN A 128 1.43 7.60 18.82
CA GLN A 128 1.88 6.23 19.10
C GLN A 128 2.49 5.54 17.87
N MET A 129 2.14 6.00 16.66
CA MET A 129 2.57 5.44 15.38
C MET A 129 2.92 6.57 14.39
N PRO A 130 3.86 7.47 14.73
CA PRO A 130 4.09 8.70 13.98
C PRO A 130 4.58 8.49 12.55
N ALA A 131 5.19 7.34 12.23
CA ALA A 131 5.56 6.98 10.85
C ALA A 131 4.30 6.70 10.01
N LEU A 132 3.42 5.82 10.50
CA LEU A 132 2.14 5.50 9.87
C LEU A 132 1.25 6.74 9.70
N TYR A 133 1.23 7.63 10.70
CA TYR A 133 0.50 8.89 10.59
C TYR A 133 1.01 9.77 9.44
N ARG A 134 2.34 9.86 9.25
CA ARG A 134 2.91 10.63 8.13
C ARG A 134 2.55 10.01 6.78
N GLN A 135 2.61 8.69 6.65
CA GLN A 135 2.16 7.97 5.47
C GLN A 135 0.69 8.28 5.18
N THR A 136 -0.18 8.14 6.19
CA THR A 136 -1.60 8.45 6.08
C THR A 136 -1.86 9.85 5.54
N LEU A 137 -1.13 10.87 6.05
CA LEU A 137 -1.26 12.23 5.54
C LEU A 137 -0.82 12.39 4.08
N CYS A 138 0.29 11.77 3.70
CA CYS A 138 0.80 11.83 2.33
C CYS A 138 -0.12 11.09 1.35
N VAL A 139 -0.62 9.91 1.73
CA VAL A 139 -1.60 9.12 0.95
C VAL A 139 -2.90 9.91 0.80
N THR A 140 -3.39 10.55 1.86
CA THR A 140 -4.59 11.41 1.81
C THR A 140 -4.38 12.60 0.87
N TRP A 141 -3.23 13.28 0.95
CA TRP A 141 -2.91 14.41 0.07
C TRP A 141 -2.85 14.01 -1.40
N LEU A 142 -2.18 12.89 -1.72
CA LEU A 142 -2.08 12.40 -3.09
C LEU A 142 -3.44 11.89 -3.61
N SER A 143 -4.21 11.20 -2.77
CA SER A 143 -5.56 10.73 -3.10
C SER A 143 -6.49 11.90 -3.44
N LEU A 144 -6.46 12.97 -2.64
CA LEU A 144 -7.20 14.20 -2.92
C LEU A 144 -6.79 14.81 -4.27
N ALA A 145 -5.48 14.90 -4.53
CA ALA A 145 -4.96 15.44 -5.79
C ALA A 145 -5.45 14.63 -6.99
N ILE A 146 -5.39 13.30 -6.91
CA ILE A 146 -5.87 12.39 -7.96
C ILE A 146 -7.40 12.53 -8.13
N ALA A 147 -8.18 12.49 -7.05
CA ALA A 147 -9.64 12.62 -7.11
C ALA A 147 -10.09 13.93 -7.78
N GLN A 148 -9.40 15.05 -7.48
CA GLN A 148 -9.67 16.33 -8.14
C GLN A 148 -9.26 16.36 -9.61
N GLN A 149 -8.10 15.78 -9.96
CA GLN A 149 -7.68 15.66 -11.35
C GLN A 149 -8.64 14.79 -12.19
N MET A 150 -9.24 13.79 -11.55
CA MET A 150 -10.27 12.92 -12.13
C MET A 150 -11.66 13.57 -12.14
N LYS A 151 -11.82 14.77 -11.56
CA LYS A 151 -13.07 15.53 -11.50
C LYS A 151 -14.22 14.72 -10.86
N LEU A 152 -13.90 13.96 -9.80
CA LEU A 152 -14.95 13.32 -9.00
C LEU A 152 -15.86 14.39 -8.36
N SER A 153 -17.11 14.05 -8.07
CA SER A 153 -18.01 14.96 -7.37
C SER A 153 -17.54 15.19 -5.93
N GLU A 154 -17.91 16.31 -5.32
CA GLU A 154 -17.56 16.67 -3.93
C GLU A 154 -17.83 15.53 -2.93
N GLN A 155 -19.00 14.87 -2.99
CA GLN A 155 -19.32 13.74 -2.10
C GLN A 155 -18.33 12.57 -2.24
N HIS A 156 -17.93 12.24 -3.46
CA HIS A 156 -16.95 11.19 -3.73
C HIS A 156 -15.54 11.61 -3.29
N ILE A 157 -15.20 12.91 -3.37
CA ILE A 157 -13.94 13.44 -2.84
C ILE A 157 -13.93 13.37 -1.31
N ASP A 158 -15.04 13.73 -0.64
CA ASP A 158 -15.19 13.62 0.82
C ASP A 158 -15.05 12.16 1.28
N ASP A 159 -15.74 11.23 0.62
CA ASP A 159 -15.66 9.79 0.92
C ASP A 159 -14.22 9.28 0.71
N CYS A 160 -13.56 9.66 -0.39
CA CYS A 160 -12.16 9.30 -0.67
C CYS A 160 -11.20 9.88 0.38
N PHE A 161 -11.40 11.14 0.77
CA PHE A 161 -10.56 11.83 1.76
C PHE A 161 -10.67 11.19 3.14
N LEU A 162 -11.89 10.91 3.60
CA LEU A 162 -12.14 10.24 4.88
C LEU A 162 -11.61 8.80 4.87
N ALA A 163 -11.81 8.07 3.77
CA ALA A 163 -11.26 6.73 3.61
C ALA A 163 -9.73 6.73 3.60
N ALA A 164 -9.09 7.68 2.92
CA ALA A 164 -7.63 7.80 2.88
C ALA A 164 -7.04 8.15 4.26
N LEU A 165 -7.73 8.94 5.08
CA LEU A 165 -7.33 9.16 6.47
C LEU A 165 -7.49 7.92 7.35
N ALA A 166 -8.37 7.00 6.94
CA ALA A 166 -8.78 5.88 7.76
C ALA A 166 -8.24 4.51 7.31
N HIS A 167 -7.61 4.43 6.12
CA HIS A 167 -7.28 3.15 5.47
C HIS A 167 -6.49 2.20 6.37
N ASP A 168 -5.53 2.75 7.12
CA ASP A 168 -4.65 1.99 8.01
C ASP A 168 -5.01 2.04 9.50
N LEU A 169 -6.20 2.51 9.89
CA LEU A 169 -6.56 2.55 11.32
C LEU A 169 -6.53 1.17 11.99
N GLY A 170 -6.77 0.11 11.22
CA GLY A 170 -6.71 -1.26 11.70
C GLY A 170 -5.32 -1.69 12.18
N MET A 171 -4.26 -1.06 11.67
CA MET A 171 -2.88 -1.36 12.08
C MET A 171 -2.67 -1.14 13.58
N MET A 172 -3.44 -0.25 14.22
CA MET A 172 -3.37 -0.04 15.67
C MET A 172 -3.77 -1.26 16.51
N HIS A 173 -4.47 -2.23 15.91
CA HIS A 173 -4.95 -3.45 16.56
C HIS A 173 -4.03 -4.66 16.32
N ILE A 174 -3.04 -4.52 15.41
CA ILE A 174 -2.09 -5.58 15.08
C ILE A 174 -0.98 -5.66 16.13
N ASP A 175 -0.52 -6.88 16.43
CA ASP A 175 0.53 -7.13 17.41
C ASP A 175 1.80 -6.32 17.07
N PRO A 176 2.32 -5.49 18.00
CA PRO A 176 3.56 -4.76 17.80
C PRO A 176 4.77 -5.65 17.45
N ASN A 177 4.81 -6.90 17.89
CA ASN A 177 5.90 -7.83 17.55
C ASN A 177 5.86 -8.22 16.07
N VAL A 178 4.66 -8.33 15.49
CA VAL A 178 4.48 -8.62 14.07
C VAL A 178 4.70 -7.35 13.23
N LEU A 179 4.14 -6.21 13.65
CA LEU A 179 4.32 -4.93 12.95
C LEU A 179 5.78 -4.48 12.86
N ASN A 180 6.59 -4.70 13.90
CA ASN A 180 7.97 -4.23 13.96
C ASN A 180 8.99 -5.31 13.55
N LYS A 181 8.52 -6.45 13.02
CA LYS A 181 9.40 -7.56 12.63
C LYS A 181 10.23 -7.16 11.41
N LYS A 182 11.56 -7.28 11.53
CA LYS A 182 12.51 -6.98 10.43
C LYS A 182 12.79 -8.18 9.53
N SER A 183 12.52 -9.39 10.01
CA SER A 183 12.63 -10.62 9.22
C SER A 183 11.34 -10.91 8.46
N SER A 184 11.38 -11.89 7.57
CA SER A 184 10.21 -12.39 6.83
C SER A 184 9.07 -12.75 7.80
N LEU A 185 7.86 -12.32 7.45
CA LEU A 185 6.64 -12.74 8.13
C LEU A 185 6.29 -14.17 7.71
N ASP A 186 5.90 -15.00 8.67
CA ASP A 186 5.30 -16.30 8.37
C ASP A 186 3.84 -16.12 7.86
N PRO A 187 3.20 -17.17 7.33
CA PRO A 187 1.84 -17.05 6.80
C PRO A 187 0.77 -16.65 7.83
N ALA A 188 0.95 -16.92 9.12
CA ALA A 188 0.01 -16.53 10.17
C ALA A 188 0.20 -15.05 10.54
N GLU A 189 1.44 -14.62 10.69
CA GLU A 189 1.82 -13.21 10.89
C GLU A 189 1.36 -12.34 9.72
N TRP A 190 1.54 -12.80 8.48
CA TRP A 190 1.07 -12.10 7.29
C TRP A 190 -0.45 -11.93 7.28
N ARG A 191 -1.22 -12.98 7.60
CA ARG A 191 -2.68 -12.89 7.74
C ARG A 191 -3.09 -11.90 8.83
N GLN A 192 -2.30 -11.79 9.90
CA GLN A 192 -2.54 -10.79 10.93
C GLN A 192 -2.38 -9.37 10.39
N ILE A 193 -1.34 -9.09 9.59
CA ILE A 193 -1.21 -7.79 8.93
C ILE A 193 -2.41 -7.54 8.01
N GLN A 194 -2.77 -8.49 7.15
CA GLN A 194 -3.88 -8.36 6.21
C GLN A 194 -5.22 -8.08 6.91
N ALA A 195 -5.38 -8.50 8.17
CA ALA A 195 -6.60 -8.24 8.94
C ALA A 195 -6.84 -6.74 9.19
N HIS A 196 -5.83 -5.86 9.06
CA HIS A 196 -6.00 -4.43 9.33
C HIS A 196 -7.10 -3.78 8.48
N VAL A 197 -7.26 -4.17 7.21
CA VAL A 197 -8.33 -3.62 6.35
C VAL A 197 -9.72 -3.97 6.87
N VAL A 198 -9.90 -5.21 7.34
CA VAL A 198 -11.17 -5.71 7.89
C VAL A 198 -11.45 -5.05 9.24
N ILE A 199 -10.42 -4.87 10.07
CA ILE A 199 -10.54 -4.19 11.35
C ILE A 199 -10.93 -2.72 11.13
N ALA A 200 -10.24 -2.04 10.21
CA ALA A 200 -10.52 -0.65 9.87
C ALA A 200 -11.95 -0.49 9.34
N GLN A 201 -12.41 -1.38 8.44
CA GLN A 201 -13.80 -1.42 8.00
C GLN A 201 -14.78 -1.50 9.18
N LYS A 202 -14.61 -2.48 10.08
CA LYS A 202 -15.50 -2.66 11.23
C LYS A 202 -15.52 -1.46 12.18
N VAL A 203 -14.37 -0.83 12.41
CA VAL A 203 -14.27 0.40 13.21
C VAL A 203 -15.08 1.52 12.56
N LEU A 204 -15.01 1.65 11.23
CA LEU A 204 -15.70 2.71 10.49
C LEU A 204 -17.21 2.46 10.39
N GLU A 205 -17.65 1.21 10.22
CA GLU A 205 -19.08 0.83 10.24
C GLU A 205 -19.76 1.16 11.57
N ALA A 206 -19.00 1.20 12.67
CA ALA A 206 -19.51 1.57 13.98
C ALA A 206 -19.60 3.11 14.20
N ILE A 207 -19.09 3.94 13.27
CA ILE A 207 -19.14 5.41 13.41
C ILE A 207 -20.51 5.92 12.92
N PRO A 208 -21.32 6.55 13.79
CA PRO A 208 -22.62 7.07 13.39
C PRO A 208 -22.51 8.13 12.28
N ASN A 209 -23.46 8.10 11.35
CA ASN A 209 -23.60 9.04 10.23
C ASN A 209 -22.44 9.06 9.22
N LEU A 210 -21.46 8.15 9.33
CA LEU A 210 -20.43 7.99 8.32
C LEU A 210 -21.05 7.32 7.07
N SER A 211 -20.69 7.80 5.88
CA SER A 211 -21.11 7.18 4.62
C SER A 211 -20.69 5.71 4.56
N ASN A 212 -21.64 4.82 4.25
CA ASN A 212 -21.38 3.38 4.08
C ASN A 212 -20.38 3.06 2.95
N ARG A 213 -20.04 4.06 2.11
CA ARG A 213 -19.00 3.94 1.09
C ARG A 213 -17.61 3.93 1.73
N VAL A 214 -17.37 4.70 2.78
CA VAL A 214 -16.06 4.87 3.42
C VAL A 214 -15.50 3.53 3.94
N PRO A 215 -16.24 2.71 4.72
CA PRO A 215 -15.75 1.40 5.14
C PRO A 215 -15.43 0.47 3.97
N ARG A 216 -16.24 0.48 2.90
CA ARG A 216 -15.99 -0.32 1.70
C ARG A 216 -14.71 0.11 0.98
N ILE A 217 -14.51 1.42 0.82
CA ILE A 217 -13.30 1.97 0.18
C ILE A 217 -12.06 1.54 0.98
N VAL A 218 -12.12 1.61 2.31
CA VAL A 218 -11.04 1.16 3.20
C VAL A 218 -10.84 -0.35 3.12
N LEU A 219 -11.89 -1.16 3.04
CA LEU A 219 -11.73 -2.61 2.85
C LEU A 219 -10.98 -2.96 1.56
N GLU A 220 -11.20 -2.18 0.51
CA GLU A 220 -10.71 -2.44 -0.85
C GLU A 220 -9.35 -1.78 -1.17
N HIS A 221 -8.74 -1.03 -0.26
CA HIS A 221 -7.56 -0.21 -0.61
C HIS A 221 -6.28 -1.01 -0.89
N HIS A 222 -6.26 -2.32 -0.60
CA HIS A 222 -5.21 -3.24 -1.04
C HIS A 222 -5.67 -4.21 -2.13
N GLU A 223 -6.87 -4.03 -2.69
CA GLU A 223 -7.33 -4.77 -3.86
C GLU A 223 -6.68 -4.23 -5.14
N ARG A 224 -6.40 -5.12 -6.08
CA ARG A 224 -5.74 -4.83 -7.37
C ARG A 224 -6.60 -5.34 -8.51
N CYS A 225 -6.56 -4.67 -9.66
CA CYS A 225 -7.41 -5.01 -10.81
C CYS A 225 -7.16 -6.43 -11.35
N ASP A 226 -5.95 -6.95 -11.14
CA ASP A 226 -5.51 -8.31 -11.48
C ASP A 226 -5.96 -9.39 -10.48
N GLY A 227 -6.72 -9.05 -9.43
CA GLY A 227 -7.21 -10.01 -8.44
C GLY A 227 -6.19 -10.48 -7.41
N THR A 228 -4.96 -9.97 -7.44
CA THR A 228 -3.90 -10.36 -6.50
C THR A 228 -3.90 -9.59 -5.19
N GLY A 229 -4.81 -8.63 -5.05
CA GLY A 229 -4.99 -7.89 -3.82
C GLY A 229 -5.74 -8.68 -2.74
N TYR A 230 -5.97 -8.03 -1.60
CA TYR A 230 -6.62 -8.62 -0.43
C TYR A 230 -7.60 -7.61 0.20
N PRO A 231 -8.59 -8.06 0.99
CA PRO A 231 -8.79 -9.41 1.52
C PRO A 231 -9.66 -10.33 0.67
N LEU A 232 -10.34 -9.82 -0.36
CA LEU A 232 -11.33 -10.55 -1.15
C LEU A 232 -10.78 -11.03 -2.50
N GLY A 233 -9.66 -10.47 -2.99
CA GLY A 233 -9.08 -10.80 -4.28
C GLY A 233 -10.07 -10.48 -5.40
N LYS A 234 -10.49 -9.21 -5.44
CA LYS A 234 -11.47 -8.66 -6.39
C LYS A 234 -10.78 -8.28 -7.69
N PHE A 235 -11.49 -8.45 -8.80
CA PHE A 235 -11.09 -7.94 -10.11
C PHE A 235 -11.75 -6.59 -10.40
N ASP A 236 -11.18 -5.86 -11.37
CA ASP A 236 -11.51 -4.49 -11.79
C ASP A 236 -13.00 -4.10 -11.61
N GLN A 237 -13.92 -4.82 -12.27
CA GLN A 237 -15.36 -4.53 -12.30
C GLN A 237 -16.07 -4.49 -10.92
N HIS A 238 -15.40 -4.96 -9.86
CA HIS A 238 -15.95 -5.02 -8.49
C HIS A 238 -15.34 -3.98 -7.54
N LEU A 239 -14.39 -3.17 -8.03
CA LEU A 239 -13.63 -2.20 -7.24
C LEU A 239 -14.22 -0.80 -7.35
N THR A 240 -14.11 -0.03 -6.26
CA THR A 240 -14.49 1.38 -6.27
C THR A 240 -13.36 2.26 -6.84
N GLN A 241 -13.74 3.35 -7.50
CA GLN A 241 -12.77 4.31 -8.05
C GLN A 241 -11.88 4.89 -6.94
N GLU A 242 -12.46 5.18 -5.78
CA GLU A 242 -11.78 5.74 -4.62
C GLU A 242 -10.82 4.74 -3.97
N SER A 243 -11.17 3.44 -3.90
CA SER A 243 -10.24 2.45 -3.35
C SER A 243 -9.02 2.30 -4.23
N GLN A 244 -9.18 2.36 -5.55
CA GLN A 244 -8.04 2.33 -6.49
C GLN A 244 -7.20 3.61 -6.47
N ILE A 245 -7.80 4.77 -6.15
CA ILE A 245 -7.04 6.00 -5.89
C ILE A 245 -6.15 5.85 -4.65
N ILE A 246 -6.69 5.31 -3.56
CA ILE A 246 -5.95 5.12 -2.32
C ILE A 246 -4.89 4.02 -2.49
N ALA A 247 -5.24 2.90 -3.12
CA ALA A 247 -4.33 1.79 -3.38
C ALA A 247 -3.09 2.21 -4.17
N LEU A 248 -3.30 3.00 -5.24
CA LEU A 248 -2.18 3.57 -6.01
C LEU A 248 -1.38 4.56 -5.16
N SER A 249 -2.05 5.44 -4.42
CA SER A 249 -1.37 6.46 -3.60
C SER A 249 -0.49 5.83 -2.52
N ASP A 250 -0.98 4.78 -1.87
CA ASP A 250 -0.26 4.01 -0.87
C ASP A 250 0.95 3.26 -1.48
N SER A 251 0.73 2.53 -2.57
CA SER A 251 1.81 1.83 -3.29
C SER A 251 2.92 2.78 -3.73
N VAL A 252 2.55 3.96 -4.26
CA VAL A 252 3.49 5.00 -4.68
C VAL A 252 4.26 5.57 -3.50
N PHE A 253 3.60 5.81 -2.37
CA PHE A 253 4.28 6.28 -1.16
C PHE A 253 5.31 5.25 -0.67
N THR A 254 4.95 3.96 -0.62
CA THR A 254 5.87 2.91 -0.16
C THR A 254 7.06 2.75 -1.10
N VAL A 255 6.84 2.74 -2.42
CA VAL A 255 7.93 2.71 -3.40
C VAL A 255 8.83 3.93 -3.23
N PHE A 256 8.23 5.12 -3.15
CA PHE A 256 8.97 6.37 -2.98
C PHE A 256 9.83 6.36 -1.72
N ALA A 257 9.27 5.92 -0.58
CA ALA A 257 9.99 5.82 0.69
C ALA A 257 11.22 4.90 0.60
N LYS A 258 11.12 3.80 -0.16
CA LYS A 258 12.25 2.89 -0.43
C LYS A 258 13.31 3.54 -1.31
N LEU A 259 12.91 4.23 -2.38
CA LEU A 259 13.84 4.89 -3.32
C LEU A 259 14.67 5.99 -2.61
N ILE A 260 14.05 6.80 -1.75
CA ILE A 260 14.74 7.91 -1.08
C ILE A 260 15.57 7.50 0.13
N ALA A 261 15.45 6.26 0.62
CA ALA A 261 16.13 5.79 1.83
C ALA A 261 17.66 5.97 1.73
N ASP A 262 18.22 5.76 0.52
CA ASP A 262 19.65 5.90 0.25
C ASP A 262 20.03 7.26 -0.35
N GLN A 263 19.09 8.22 -0.45
CA GLN A 263 19.25 9.57 -1.03
C GLN A 263 19.82 9.62 -2.47
N LYS A 264 19.75 8.51 -3.21
CA LYS A 264 20.25 8.42 -4.59
C LYS A 264 19.17 8.67 -5.66
N GLN A 265 17.91 8.71 -5.25
CA GLN A 265 16.74 8.74 -6.13
C GLN A 265 15.74 9.79 -5.64
N GLY A 266 14.91 10.27 -6.56
CA GLY A 266 13.91 11.30 -6.34
C GLY A 266 12.55 10.93 -6.93
N LEU A 267 11.64 11.92 -6.98
CA LEU A 267 10.26 11.70 -7.42
C LEU A 267 10.17 11.25 -8.89
N ARG A 268 11.17 11.61 -9.72
CA ARG A 268 11.29 11.18 -11.13
C ARG A 268 11.43 9.67 -11.30
N ASP A 269 12.02 8.99 -10.30
CA ASP A 269 12.27 7.55 -10.32
C ASP A 269 11.00 6.70 -10.10
N LEU A 270 9.87 7.34 -9.81
CA LEU A 270 8.56 6.67 -9.77
C LEU A 270 7.99 6.40 -11.17
N LEU A 271 8.43 7.11 -12.21
CA LEU A 271 7.86 6.96 -13.55
C LEU A 271 8.08 5.53 -14.12
N PRO A 272 9.27 4.91 -14.02
CA PRO A 272 9.45 3.50 -14.36
C PRO A 272 8.48 2.55 -13.66
N PHE A 273 8.30 2.72 -12.34
CA PHE A 273 7.39 1.90 -11.55
C PHE A 273 5.94 2.05 -12.03
N ILE A 274 5.49 3.30 -12.25
CA ILE A 274 4.15 3.63 -12.77
C ILE A 274 3.93 3.00 -14.16
N GLN A 275 4.93 3.06 -15.03
CA GLN A 275 4.86 2.50 -16.38
C GLN A 275 4.71 0.98 -16.36
N VAL A 276 5.47 0.27 -15.51
CA VAL A 276 5.35 -1.20 -15.42
C VAL A 276 4.02 -1.61 -14.79
N ASN A 277 3.53 -0.85 -13.80
CA ASN A 277 2.33 -1.19 -13.03
C ASN A 277 1.01 -0.63 -13.58
N SER A 278 0.99 -0.05 -14.79
CA SER A 278 -0.13 0.75 -15.31
C SER A 278 -1.51 0.07 -15.37
N GLU A 279 -1.58 -1.26 -15.18
CA GLU A 279 -2.83 -2.04 -15.16
C GLU A 279 -3.11 -2.71 -13.80
N SER A 280 -2.24 -2.54 -12.79
CA SER A 280 -2.50 -3.04 -11.43
C SER A 280 -3.65 -2.30 -10.72
N HIS A 281 -3.90 -1.06 -11.14
CA HIS A 281 -5.00 -0.19 -10.70
C HIS A 281 -5.63 0.44 -11.94
N PHE A 282 -6.76 1.14 -11.78
CA PHE A 282 -7.45 1.76 -12.91
C PHE A 282 -6.55 2.70 -13.71
N TYR A 283 -6.55 2.54 -15.04
CA TYR A 283 -5.74 3.31 -15.98
C TYR A 283 -5.90 4.83 -15.81
N ASN A 284 -7.13 5.29 -15.54
CA ASN A 284 -7.42 6.70 -15.31
C ASN A 284 -6.73 7.26 -14.06
N THR A 285 -6.55 6.43 -13.03
CA THR A 285 -5.84 6.78 -11.80
C THR A 285 -4.36 7.02 -12.07
N TYR A 286 -3.71 6.13 -12.85
CA TYR A 286 -2.32 6.32 -13.29
C TYR A 286 -2.15 7.55 -14.16
N THR A 287 -3.06 7.76 -15.10
CA THR A 287 -3.02 8.94 -15.99
C THR A 287 -3.12 10.24 -15.19
N ALA A 288 -3.98 10.27 -14.15
CA ALA A 288 -4.09 11.40 -13.25
C ALA A 288 -2.79 11.60 -12.44
N LEU A 289 -2.19 10.54 -11.90
CA LEU A 289 -0.91 10.61 -11.19
C LEU A 289 0.21 11.17 -12.06
N VAL A 290 0.35 10.71 -13.31
CA VAL A 290 1.36 11.23 -14.24
C VAL A 290 1.15 12.72 -14.52
N ARG A 291 -0.11 13.17 -14.67
CA ARG A 291 -0.42 14.61 -14.83
C ARG A 291 -0.07 15.43 -13.59
N ILE A 292 -0.19 14.85 -12.40
CA ILE A 292 0.19 15.47 -11.12
C ILE A 292 1.71 15.60 -11.03
N LEU A 293 2.46 14.53 -11.31
CA LEU A 293 3.92 14.54 -11.27
C LEU A 293 4.51 15.59 -12.22
N LYS A 294 3.89 15.80 -13.40
CA LYS A 294 4.25 16.86 -14.35
C LYS A 294 4.02 18.30 -13.86
N LYS A 295 3.45 18.50 -12.66
CA LYS A 295 3.28 19.83 -12.04
C LYS A 295 4.50 20.31 -11.25
N ALA A 296 5.48 19.45 -11.03
CA ALA A 296 6.78 19.82 -10.49
C ALA A 296 7.88 19.68 -11.53
N SER A 297 8.93 20.49 -11.37
CA SER A 297 10.21 20.24 -12.00
C SER A 297 10.87 19.07 -11.28
N LEU A 298 10.74 17.88 -11.84
CA LEU A 298 11.32 16.66 -11.28
C LEU A 298 12.84 16.67 -11.50
N ASP A 299 13.61 16.41 -10.44
CA ASP A 299 15.07 16.35 -10.54
C ASP A 299 15.51 15.24 -11.51
N GLU A 300 16.33 15.60 -12.50
CA GLU A 300 16.88 14.67 -13.49
C GLU A 300 18.19 14.04 -13.05
N LYS A 301 18.65 14.30 -11.82
CA LYS A 301 19.84 13.66 -11.25
C LYS A 301 19.82 12.15 -11.51
N CYS A 302 20.96 11.69 -11.98
CA CYS A 302 21.21 10.30 -12.29
C CYS A 302 22.41 9.83 -11.47
N HIS A 303 22.30 8.66 -10.87
CA HIS A 303 23.40 8.02 -10.13
C HIS A 303 24.42 7.35 -11.07
N ILE A 304 24.10 7.25 -12.37
CA ILE A 304 24.97 6.68 -13.39
C ILE A 304 25.86 7.78 -13.97
N HIS A 305 27.16 7.48 -14.08
CA HIS A 305 28.22 8.35 -14.59
C HIS A 305 29.35 7.51 -15.20
N ASP A 306 30.31 8.14 -15.87
CA ASP A 306 31.40 7.47 -16.62
C ASP A 306 32.16 6.40 -15.83
N GLN A 307 32.29 6.57 -14.51
CA GLN A 307 33.03 5.64 -13.65
C GLN A 307 32.25 4.36 -13.31
N ASN A 308 30.91 4.35 -13.40
CA ASN A 308 30.09 3.19 -13.02
C ASN A 308 29.22 2.62 -14.17
N ILE A 309 29.13 3.31 -15.32
CA ILE A 309 28.30 2.87 -16.46
C ILE A 309 28.63 1.44 -16.91
N GLU A 310 29.91 1.05 -16.91
CA GLU A 310 30.30 -0.31 -17.30
C GLU A 310 29.74 -1.37 -16.33
N LEU A 311 29.73 -1.08 -15.03
CA LEU A 311 29.16 -1.97 -14.02
C LEU A 311 27.63 -2.06 -14.17
N GLU A 312 26.96 -0.92 -14.37
CA GLU A 312 25.50 -0.86 -14.50
C GLU A 312 25.01 -1.54 -15.79
N VAL A 313 25.71 -1.38 -16.92
CA VAL A 313 25.37 -2.08 -18.16
C VAL A 313 25.57 -3.60 -18.00
N ARG A 314 26.65 -4.06 -17.37
CA ARG A 314 26.82 -5.50 -17.07
C ARG A 314 25.70 -6.04 -16.18
N ARG A 315 25.25 -5.25 -15.20
CA ARG A 315 24.11 -5.60 -14.35
C ARG A 315 22.82 -5.74 -15.17
N LEU A 316 22.56 -4.82 -16.10
CA LEU A 316 21.44 -4.87 -17.02
C LEU A 316 21.48 -6.10 -17.93
N GLU A 317 22.63 -6.45 -18.50
CA GLU A 317 22.80 -7.63 -19.35
C GLU A 317 22.47 -8.94 -18.61
N ASN A 318 22.98 -9.08 -17.38
CA ASN A 318 22.68 -10.22 -16.52
C ASN A 318 21.19 -10.31 -16.18
N LYS A 319 20.56 -9.15 -15.90
CA LYS A 319 19.12 -9.06 -15.64
C LYS A 319 18.30 -9.44 -16.86
N ASN A 320 18.63 -8.90 -18.03
CA ASN A 320 17.95 -9.21 -19.28
C ASN A 320 17.96 -10.72 -19.54
N SER A 321 19.14 -11.36 -19.44
CA SER A 321 19.26 -12.82 -19.59
C SER A 321 18.36 -13.59 -18.62
N THR A 322 18.33 -13.17 -17.35
CA THR A 322 17.49 -13.78 -16.31
C THR A 322 16.00 -13.60 -16.60
N LEU A 323 15.58 -12.40 -16.97
CA LEU A 323 14.18 -12.08 -17.24
C LEU A 323 13.66 -12.74 -18.49
N SER A 324 14.48 -12.81 -19.55
CA SER A 324 14.15 -13.54 -20.78
C SER A 324 13.90 -15.03 -20.50
N TYR A 325 14.72 -15.66 -19.65
CA TYR A 325 14.48 -17.03 -19.18
C TYR A 325 13.17 -17.18 -18.40
N LEU A 326 12.92 -16.29 -17.41
CA LEU A 326 11.71 -16.34 -16.60
C LEU A 326 10.45 -16.13 -17.45
N LEU A 327 10.47 -15.15 -18.35
CA LEU A 327 9.35 -14.83 -19.25
C LEU A 327 9.04 -16.00 -20.17
N SER A 328 10.07 -16.59 -20.81
CA SER A 328 9.86 -17.72 -21.71
C SER A 328 9.19 -18.91 -21.01
N GLY A 329 9.58 -19.25 -19.78
CA GLY A 329 8.94 -20.36 -19.06
C GLY A 329 7.53 -20.01 -18.57
N LEU A 330 7.31 -18.78 -18.09
CA LEU A 330 5.98 -18.34 -17.68
C LEU A 330 4.99 -18.22 -18.85
N GLU A 331 5.45 -17.80 -20.03
CA GLU A 331 4.65 -17.79 -21.26
C GLU A 331 4.14 -19.20 -21.61
N GLN A 332 5.01 -20.22 -21.55
CA GLN A 332 4.63 -21.61 -21.78
C GLN A 332 3.64 -22.14 -20.74
N VAL A 333 3.76 -21.70 -19.49
CA VAL A 333 2.81 -22.07 -18.44
C VAL A 333 1.43 -21.44 -18.70
N VAL A 334 1.41 -20.13 -18.98
CA VAL A 334 0.15 -19.37 -19.12
C VAL A 334 -0.59 -19.71 -20.43
N SER A 335 0.10 -20.14 -21.48
CA SER A 335 -0.55 -20.53 -22.75
C SER A 335 -1.51 -21.72 -22.59
N GLU A 336 -1.29 -22.58 -21.59
CA GLU A 336 -2.16 -23.73 -21.29
C GLU A 336 -3.27 -23.40 -20.26
N ILE A 337 -3.24 -22.21 -19.65
CA ILE A 337 -4.28 -21.80 -18.70
C ILE A 337 -5.52 -21.37 -19.48
N ASN A 338 -6.60 -22.15 -19.36
CA ASN A 338 -7.87 -21.86 -19.98
C ASN A 338 -8.38 -20.44 -19.63
N GLN A 339 -8.85 -19.70 -20.64
CA GLN A 339 -9.47 -18.38 -20.49
C GLN A 339 -10.62 -18.39 -19.48
N ASP A 340 -11.41 -19.45 -19.47
CA ASP A 340 -12.63 -19.59 -18.65
C ASP A 340 -12.39 -20.18 -17.26
N THR A 341 -11.13 -20.41 -16.86
CA THR A 341 -10.81 -20.93 -15.52
C THR A 341 -11.45 -20.05 -14.44
N GLN A 342 -12.05 -20.67 -13.43
CA GLN A 342 -12.62 -19.97 -12.27
C GLN A 342 -11.62 -19.86 -11.12
N HIS A 343 -10.41 -20.41 -11.27
CA HIS A 343 -9.35 -20.32 -10.26
C HIS A 343 -8.71 -18.93 -10.29
N LYS A 344 -8.97 -18.14 -9.23
CA LYS A 344 -8.45 -16.77 -9.07
C LYS A 344 -6.93 -16.70 -9.27
N SER A 345 -6.16 -17.62 -8.69
CA SER A 345 -4.69 -17.65 -8.81
C SER A 345 -4.23 -17.76 -10.27
N LEU A 346 -4.92 -18.55 -11.09
CA LEU A 346 -4.60 -18.72 -12.51
C LEU A 346 -5.01 -17.48 -13.32
N GLN A 347 -6.20 -16.92 -13.05
CA GLN A 347 -6.66 -15.67 -13.66
C GLN A 347 -5.68 -14.52 -13.38
N SER A 348 -5.28 -14.37 -12.11
CA SER A 348 -4.32 -13.35 -11.68
C SER A 348 -2.94 -13.53 -12.30
N SER A 349 -2.44 -14.77 -12.34
CA SER A 349 -1.15 -15.08 -12.96
C SER A 349 -1.14 -14.68 -14.44
N ARG A 350 -2.23 -14.98 -15.16
CA ARG A 350 -2.40 -14.57 -16.57
C ARG A 350 -2.50 -13.06 -16.72
N ALA A 351 -3.24 -12.37 -15.85
CA ALA A 351 -3.39 -10.92 -15.89
C ALA A 351 -2.04 -10.21 -15.72
N ILE A 352 -1.26 -10.58 -14.70
CA ILE A 352 0.09 -10.03 -14.48
C ILE A 352 0.99 -10.30 -15.68
N LEU A 353 1.05 -11.55 -16.16
CA LEU A 353 1.95 -11.88 -17.25
C LEU A 353 1.58 -11.12 -18.54
N THR A 354 0.29 -11.01 -18.85
CA THR A 354 -0.20 -10.25 -20.02
C THR A 354 0.25 -8.79 -19.95
N GLN A 355 0.14 -8.16 -18.79
CA GLN A 355 0.61 -6.79 -18.56
C GLN A 355 2.13 -6.69 -18.73
N VAL A 356 2.91 -7.56 -18.09
CA VAL A 356 4.38 -7.55 -18.19
C VAL A 356 4.82 -7.71 -19.65
N LEU A 357 4.23 -8.64 -20.39
CA LEU A 357 4.54 -8.87 -21.81
C LEU A 357 4.22 -7.66 -22.68
N ARG A 358 3.11 -6.98 -22.41
CA ARG A 358 2.76 -5.73 -23.11
C ARG A 358 3.80 -4.64 -22.85
N THR A 359 4.23 -4.48 -21.60
CA THR A 359 5.26 -3.50 -21.22
C THR A 359 6.61 -3.82 -21.86
N VAL A 360 7.05 -5.08 -21.81
CA VAL A 360 8.32 -5.52 -22.41
C VAL A 360 8.30 -5.31 -23.92
N ARG A 361 7.27 -5.81 -24.63
CA ARG A 361 7.16 -5.68 -26.09
C ARG A 361 6.98 -4.23 -26.54
N GLY A 362 6.22 -3.44 -25.79
CA GLY A 362 5.98 -2.03 -26.11
C GLY A 362 7.18 -1.12 -25.91
N SER A 363 8.14 -1.52 -25.06
CA SER A 363 9.35 -0.74 -24.78
C SER A 363 10.60 -1.25 -25.50
N GLY A 364 10.63 -2.51 -25.93
CA GLY A 364 11.79 -3.13 -26.58
C GLY A 364 13.00 -3.35 -25.66
N ILE A 365 12.84 -3.18 -24.34
CA ILE A 365 13.94 -3.20 -23.35
C ILE A 365 14.67 -4.55 -23.25
N LEU A 366 14.04 -5.64 -23.73
CA LEU A 366 14.66 -6.97 -23.77
C LEU A 366 15.17 -7.36 -25.16
N ASP A 367 14.99 -6.51 -26.19
CA ASP A 367 15.37 -6.84 -27.56
C ASP A 367 16.89 -6.75 -27.77
N GLU A 368 17.43 -7.55 -28.70
CA GLU A 368 18.86 -7.52 -29.06
C GLU A 368 19.32 -6.14 -29.55
N GLY A 369 18.43 -5.37 -30.18
CA GLY A 369 18.70 -3.99 -30.60
C GLY A 369 19.02 -3.08 -29.41
N TYR A 370 18.26 -3.20 -28.33
CA TYR A 370 18.45 -2.41 -27.11
C TYR A 370 19.74 -2.80 -26.38
N LEU A 371 20.06 -4.11 -26.32
CA LEU A 371 21.33 -4.58 -25.77
C LEU A 371 22.54 -4.03 -26.53
N ARG A 372 22.50 -4.00 -27.88
CA ARG A 372 23.55 -3.39 -28.69
C ARG A 372 23.69 -1.89 -28.42
N TRP A 373 22.57 -1.18 -28.26
CA TRP A 373 22.59 0.23 -27.87
C TRP A 373 23.24 0.44 -26.49
N LEU A 374 22.92 -0.38 -25.48
CA LEU A 374 23.58 -0.33 -24.17
C LEU A 374 25.09 -0.59 -24.25
N GLN A 375 25.54 -1.48 -25.15
CA GLN A 375 26.97 -1.68 -25.40
C GLN A 375 27.63 -0.40 -25.94
N GLN A 376 26.96 0.31 -26.85
CA GLN A 376 27.46 1.58 -27.36
C GLN A 376 27.52 2.64 -26.24
N VAL A 377 26.48 2.75 -25.41
CA VAL A 377 26.46 3.66 -24.25
C VAL A 377 27.64 3.39 -23.31
N LYS A 378 27.94 2.11 -23.04
CA LYS A 378 29.10 1.68 -22.25
C LYS A 378 30.43 2.05 -22.90
N GLN A 379 30.62 1.72 -24.18
CA GLN A 379 31.90 1.87 -24.89
C GLN A 379 32.25 3.34 -25.14
N GLU A 380 31.27 4.12 -25.58
CA GLU A 380 31.44 5.52 -25.97
C GLU A 380 31.15 6.50 -24.82
N LYS A 381 30.73 6.00 -23.65
CA LYS A 381 30.36 6.80 -22.46
C LYS A 381 29.36 7.91 -22.80
N LEU A 382 28.24 7.51 -23.40
CA LEU A 382 27.19 8.42 -23.85
C LEU A 382 26.39 8.97 -22.66
N SER A 383 26.85 10.06 -22.06
CA SER A 383 26.27 10.62 -20.82
C SER A 383 24.80 11.03 -20.94
N PHE A 384 24.34 11.42 -22.13
CA PHE A 384 22.93 11.74 -22.38
C PHE A 384 21.99 10.52 -22.21
N ALA A 385 22.52 9.29 -22.33
CA ALA A 385 21.77 8.04 -22.20
C ALA A 385 21.75 7.47 -20.77
N TYR A 386 22.50 8.07 -19.83
CA TYR A 386 22.63 7.54 -18.47
C TYR A 386 21.31 7.56 -17.71
N ARG A 387 20.48 8.59 -17.93
CA ARG A 387 19.15 8.67 -17.30
C ARG A 387 18.21 7.58 -17.82
N GLU A 388 18.20 7.32 -19.12
CA GLU A 388 17.42 6.24 -19.72
C GLU A 388 17.91 4.87 -19.22
N THR A 389 19.22 4.69 -19.07
CA THR A 389 19.81 3.48 -18.51
C THR A 389 19.33 3.25 -17.07
N ALA A 390 19.29 4.30 -16.23
CA ALA A 390 18.77 4.23 -14.87
C ALA A 390 17.27 3.92 -14.82
N ASP A 391 16.47 4.53 -15.71
CA ASP A 391 15.04 4.25 -15.82
C ASP A 391 14.80 2.77 -16.15
N VAL A 392 15.57 2.18 -17.07
CA VAL A 392 15.43 0.77 -17.45
C VAL A 392 15.86 -0.17 -16.33
N ILE A 393 16.86 0.15 -15.51
CA ILE A 393 17.18 -0.65 -14.32
C ILE A 393 15.94 -0.79 -13.42
N LEU A 394 15.27 0.33 -13.14
CA LEU A 394 14.06 0.35 -12.31
C LEU A 394 12.90 -0.42 -12.95
N MET A 395 12.73 -0.31 -14.28
CA MET A 395 11.73 -1.11 -14.99
C MET A 395 12.02 -2.61 -14.87
N LEU A 396 13.27 -3.04 -15.07
CA LEU A 396 13.65 -4.44 -14.97
C LEU A 396 13.60 -4.97 -13.53
N ASP A 397 13.89 -4.15 -12.53
CA ASP A 397 13.66 -4.48 -11.10
C ASP A 397 12.18 -4.75 -10.83
N GLU A 398 11.29 -3.89 -11.32
CA GLU A 398 9.85 -4.07 -11.14
C GLU A 398 9.30 -5.26 -11.92
N ILE A 399 9.74 -5.49 -13.16
CA ILE A 399 9.36 -6.65 -13.95
C ILE A 399 9.80 -7.95 -13.25
N GLU A 400 11.04 -7.99 -12.72
CA GLU A 400 11.51 -9.14 -11.95
C GLU A 400 10.61 -9.43 -10.75
N TRP A 401 10.21 -8.39 -10.02
CA TRP A 401 9.31 -8.50 -8.87
C TRP A 401 7.96 -9.09 -9.27
N GLN A 402 7.36 -8.61 -10.37
CA GLN A 402 6.08 -9.14 -10.89
C GLN A 402 6.20 -10.61 -11.31
N LEU A 403 7.28 -11.00 -12.01
CA LEU A 403 7.48 -12.39 -12.43
C LEU A 403 7.67 -13.33 -11.23
N LYS A 404 8.46 -12.92 -10.23
CA LYS A 404 8.62 -13.67 -8.98
C LYS A 404 7.30 -13.82 -8.22
N ARG A 405 6.47 -12.77 -8.23
CA ARG A 405 5.12 -12.81 -7.64
C ARG A 405 4.22 -13.81 -8.36
N THR A 406 4.21 -13.82 -9.70
CA THR A 406 3.48 -14.81 -10.50
C THR A 406 3.93 -16.23 -10.20
N ILE A 407 5.24 -16.47 -10.10
CA ILE A 407 5.79 -17.78 -9.72
C ILE A 407 5.28 -18.21 -8.33
N LYS A 408 5.24 -17.29 -7.36
CA LYS A 408 4.71 -17.57 -6.02
C LYS A 408 3.21 -17.94 -6.05
N ILE A 409 2.41 -17.23 -6.85
CA ILE A 409 0.98 -17.52 -7.01
C ILE A 409 0.77 -18.90 -7.65
N LEU A 410 1.55 -19.23 -8.69
CA LEU A 410 1.50 -20.53 -9.35
C LEU A 410 1.94 -21.67 -8.41
N ASN A 411 2.96 -21.47 -7.60
CA ASN A 411 3.37 -22.44 -6.58
C ASN A 411 2.27 -22.68 -5.53
N SER A 412 1.61 -21.62 -5.05
CA SER A 412 0.45 -21.76 -4.15
C SER A 412 -0.69 -22.55 -4.80
N PHE A 413 -0.92 -22.36 -6.11
CA PHE A 413 -1.90 -23.17 -6.85
C PHE A 413 -1.46 -24.64 -7.01
N LEU A 414 -0.17 -24.94 -7.15
CA LEU A 414 0.31 -26.33 -7.14
C LEU A 414 -0.01 -27.03 -5.82
N ASP A 415 0.14 -26.31 -4.71
CA ASP A 415 -0.09 -26.84 -3.36
C ASP A 415 -1.59 -26.96 -3.02
N GLU A 416 -2.38 -25.92 -3.30
CA GLU A 416 -3.77 -25.79 -2.83
C GLU A 416 -4.84 -26.04 -3.91
N GLY A 417 -4.45 -26.08 -5.20
CA GLY A 417 -5.38 -26.28 -6.31
C GLY A 417 -6.06 -27.66 -6.29
N PRO A 418 -7.16 -27.84 -7.02
CA PRO A 418 -7.90 -29.11 -7.01
C PRO A 418 -7.11 -30.23 -7.70
N GLU A 419 -7.26 -31.46 -7.22
CA GLU A 419 -6.63 -32.65 -7.82
C GLU A 419 -7.15 -32.94 -9.24
N SER A 420 -8.36 -32.46 -9.57
CA SER A 420 -8.96 -32.57 -10.90
C SER A 420 -8.14 -31.86 -11.99
N GLU A 421 -7.29 -30.89 -11.63
CA GLU A 421 -6.41 -30.17 -12.56
C GLU A 421 -4.98 -30.78 -12.60
N SER A 422 -4.85 -32.07 -12.34
CA SER A 422 -3.55 -32.78 -12.29
C SER A 422 -2.68 -32.60 -13.54
N ALA A 423 -3.28 -32.60 -14.74
CA ALA A 423 -2.56 -32.35 -15.99
C ALA A 423 -1.94 -30.95 -16.04
N LEU A 424 -2.72 -29.92 -15.66
CA LEU A 424 -2.24 -28.54 -15.59
C LEU A 424 -1.18 -28.37 -14.50
N LYS A 425 -1.38 -28.99 -13.32
CA LYS A 425 -0.36 -28.99 -12.26
C LYS A 425 0.95 -29.62 -12.71
N ASN A 426 0.90 -30.71 -13.46
CA ASN A 426 2.10 -31.34 -14.03
C ASN A 426 2.78 -30.42 -15.05
N HIS A 427 2.00 -29.79 -15.95
CA HIS A 427 2.53 -28.82 -16.91
C HIS A 427 3.22 -27.63 -16.23
N ILE A 428 2.59 -27.06 -15.19
CA ILE A 428 3.17 -25.98 -14.39
C ILE A 428 4.47 -26.49 -13.74
N LYS A 429 4.47 -27.65 -13.07
CA LYS A 429 5.68 -28.20 -12.43
C LYS A 429 6.85 -28.41 -13.40
N THR A 430 6.56 -28.81 -14.64
CA THR A 430 7.58 -29.07 -15.66
C THR A 430 8.17 -27.78 -16.23
N ASN A 431 7.35 -26.75 -16.44
CA ASN A 431 7.75 -25.54 -17.20
C ASN A 431 7.98 -24.31 -16.33
N LEU A 432 7.55 -24.32 -15.06
CA LEU A 432 7.75 -23.18 -14.16
C LEU A 432 9.26 -22.98 -13.92
N PRO A 433 9.81 -21.80 -14.24
CA PRO A 433 11.22 -21.54 -14.02
C PRO A 433 11.59 -21.74 -12.54
N GLN A 434 12.62 -22.54 -12.29
CA GLN A 434 13.24 -22.59 -10.97
C GLN A 434 14.03 -21.30 -10.80
N ALA A 435 13.38 -20.25 -10.30
CA ALA A 435 14.10 -19.07 -9.88
C ALA A 435 15.13 -19.49 -8.82
N LYS A 436 16.39 -19.07 -8.98
CA LYS A 436 17.31 -18.95 -7.83
C LYS A 436 16.72 -17.89 -6.91
N LEU A 437 15.66 -18.26 -6.19
CA LEU A 437 15.06 -17.46 -5.14
C LEU A 437 16.10 -17.44 -4.03
N GLN A 438 17.07 -16.51 -4.09
CA GLN A 438 17.59 -15.98 -2.84
C GLN A 438 16.36 -15.54 -2.06
N GLU A 439 16.19 -16.05 -0.85
CA GLU A 439 15.10 -15.78 0.10
C GLU A 439 15.05 -14.29 0.49
N THR A 440 14.93 -13.42 -0.49
CA THR A 440 14.47 -12.06 -0.29
C THR A 440 12.97 -12.19 -0.17
N ALA A 441 12.47 -12.09 1.05
CA ALA A 441 11.04 -11.98 1.28
C ALA A 441 10.49 -10.93 0.31
N ILE A 442 9.59 -11.37 -0.57
CA ILE A 442 8.78 -10.46 -1.36
C ILE A 442 7.86 -9.78 -0.34
N GLN A 443 8.36 -8.73 0.32
CA GLN A 443 7.51 -7.80 1.05
C GLN A 443 6.66 -7.12 -0.02
N GLU A 444 5.36 -7.40 -0.02
CA GLU A 444 4.44 -6.63 -0.87
C GLU A 444 4.61 -5.14 -0.54
N TYR A 445 4.35 -4.27 -1.52
CA TYR A 445 4.38 -2.82 -1.35
C TYR A 445 3.49 -2.29 -0.21
N ALA A 446 2.69 -3.15 0.43
CA ALA A 446 1.82 -2.85 1.57
C ALA A 446 2.50 -2.89 2.94
N ILE A 447 3.74 -3.38 3.06
CA ILE A 447 4.44 -3.40 4.36
C ILE A 447 5.80 -2.71 4.21
N ASN A 448 5.91 -1.50 4.76
CA ASN A 448 7.08 -0.99 5.48
C ASN A 448 6.78 0.31 6.22
#